data_AF-A0A822A593-F1
#
_entry.id   AF-A0A822A593-F1
#
_cell.length_a   1.000
_cell.length_b   1.000
_cell.length_c   1.000
_cell.angle_alpha   90.00
_cell.angle_beta   90.00
_cell.angle_gamma   90.00
#
_symmetry.space_group_name_H-M   'P 1'
#
loop_
_entity.id
_entity.type
_entity.pdbx_description
1 polymer ?
#
loop_
_entity_poly.entity_id
_entity_poly.type
_entity_poly.pdbx_seq_one_letter_code
_entity_poly.pdbx_strand_id
1 'polypeptide(L)'
;FNSLCDILNKSQAQIIGLQEMTKNTLQQLASQSFVKERYYLSYIDGRTFNSWYGVVLLIDIRLHISNINLIDFPQSTMGRRLILAEIKLDQNEIVRIGTVHLESLDNKEQRSCQLDICQKEFNHSSGSYILMGDFNFRGDDQENIDQFNRLQKWIDV
;
A
#
# COMPACT_ATOMS: atom_id res chain seq x y z
N PHE A 1 -0.95 4.32 -20.16
CA PHE A 1 -1.35 3.02 -19.60
C PHE A 1 -0.43 1.88 -20.08
N ASN A 2 -0.24 1.67 -21.39
CA ASN A 2 0.65 0.61 -21.90
C ASN A 2 2.08 0.67 -21.35
N SER A 3 2.68 1.88 -21.30
CA SER A 3 4.02 2.06 -20.71
C SER A 3 4.10 1.66 -19.24
N LEU A 4 3.03 1.86 -18.47
CA LEU A 4 2.97 1.39 -17.08
C LEU A 4 2.99 -0.15 -17.05
N CYS A 5 2.15 -0.80 -17.86
CA CYS A 5 2.12 -2.26 -17.95
C CYS A 5 3.48 -2.85 -18.35
N ASP A 6 4.18 -2.21 -19.30
CA ASP A 6 5.51 -2.64 -19.72
C ASP A 6 6.52 -2.53 -18.57
N ILE A 7 6.50 -1.44 -17.79
CA ILE A 7 7.37 -1.26 -16.62
C ILE A 7 7.06 -2.31 -15.56
N LEU A 8 5.78 -2.52 -15.23
CA LEU A 8 5.36 -3.50 -14.23
C LEU A 8 5.73 -4.93 -14.63
N ASN A 9 5.59 -5.28 -15.90
CA ASN A 9 5.98 -6.60 -16.38
C ASN A 9 7.51 -6.76 -16.37
N LYS A 10 8.26 -5.75 -16.82
CA LYS A 10 9.74 -5.81 -16.87
C LYS A 10 10.40 -5.79 -15.48
N SER A 11 9.80 -5.12 -14.50
CA SER A 11 10.39 -5.02 -13.15
C SER A 11 10.50 -6.38 -12.46
N GLN A 12 9.64 -7.33 -12.84
CA GLN A 12 9.54 -8.64 -12.21
C GLN A 12 9.34 -8.55 -10.68
N ALA A 13 8.78 -7.45 -10.17
CA ALA A 13 8.53 -7.26 -8.75
C ALA A 13 7.55 -8.31 -8.21
N GLN A 14 7.76 -8.82 -7.00
CA GLN A 14 6.82 -9.77 -6.39
C GLN A 14 5.63 -9.08 -5.72
N ILE A 15 5.80 -7.82 -5.37
CA ILE A 15 4.79 -7.01 -4.69
C ILE A 15 4.83 -5.62 -5.33
N ILE A 16 3.67 -5.09 -5.72
CA ILE A 16 3.55 -3.77 -6.33
C ILE A 16 2.41 -3.02 -5.65
N GLY A 17 2.70 -1.85 -5.09
CA GLY A 17 1.69 -0.91 -4.60
C GLY A 17 1.42 0.19 -5.62
N LEU A 18 0.16 0.35 -6.04
CA LEU A 18 -0.27 1.39 -6.96
C LEU A 18 -1.24 2.35 -6.26
N GLN A 19 -1.05 3.65 -6.50
CA GLN A 19 -1.87 4.74 -5.98
C GLN A 19 -2.62 5.41 -7.14
N GLU A 20 -3.66 6.19 -6.80
CA GLU A 20 -4.52 6.91 -7.76
C GLU A 20 -5.12 6.03 -8.87
N MET A 21 -5.33 4.74 -8.58
CA MET A 21 -5.96 3.84 -9.52
C MET A 21 -7.43 4.25 -9.67
N THR A 22 -7.96 4.26 -10.89
CA THR A 22 -9.39 4.40 -11.17
C THR A 22 -10.03 3.04 -11.48
N LYS A 23 -11.35 2.90 -11.37
CA LYS A 23 -12.04 1.64 -11.67
C LYS A 23 -11.73 1.15 -13.09
N ASN A 24 -11.68 2.07 -14.05
CA ASN A 24 -11.33 1.78 -15.43
C ASN A 24 -9.87 1.30 -15.55
N THR A 25 -8.92 2.00 -14.91
CA THR A 25 -7.51 1.60 -14.91
C THR A 25 -7.31 0.21 -14.28
N LEU A 26 -8.02 -0.09 -13.19
CA LEU A 26 -7.97 -1.39 -12.52
C LEU A 26 -8.52 -2.50 -13.42
N GLN A 27 -9.65 -2.28 -14.11
CA GLN A 27 -10.21 -3.24 -15.06
C GLN A 27 -9.25 -3.50 -16.24
N GLN A 28 -8.64 -2.44 -16.78
CA GLN A 28 -7.64 -2.57 -17.85
C GLN A 28 -6.38 -3.30 -17.37
N LEU A 29 -5.96 -3.09 -16.12
CA LEU A 29 -4.81 -3.79 -15.54
C LEU A 29 -5.13 -5.27 -15.32
N ALA A 30 -6.29 -5.56 -14.76
CA ALA A 30 -6.78 -6.92 -14.55
C ALA A 30 -6.99 -7.70 -15.86
N SER A 31 -7.15 -7.01 -17.00
CA SER A 31 -7.31 -7.68 -18.29
C SER A 31 -5.99 -8.15 -18.93
N GLN A 32 -4.84 -7.60 -18.48
CA GLN A 32 -3.51 -7.94 -19.00
C GLN A 32 -3.13 -9.39 -18.68
N SER A 33 -2.55 -10.11 -19.65
CA SER A 33 -2.16 -11.51 -19.49
C SER A 33 -1.17 -11.70 -18.35
N PHE A 34 -0.10 -10.90 -18.32
CA PHE A 34 0.93 -11.00 -17.28
C PHE A 34 0.37 -10.75 -15.87
N VAL A 35 -0.69 -9.95 -15.73
CA VAL A 35 -1.35 -9.72 -14.44
C VAL A 35 -2.13 -10.96 -14.02
N LYS A 36 -2.98 -11.48 -14.92
CA LYS A 36 -3.80 -12.68 -14.67
C LYS A 36 -2.96 -13.92 -14.34
N GLU A 37 -1.84 -14.06 -15.01
CA GLU A 37 -0.98 -15.25 -14.88
C GLU A 37 -0.09 -15.22 -13.64
N ARG A 38 0.14 -14.04 -13.04
CA ARG A 38 1.18 -13.88 -12.02
C ARG A 38 0.73 -13.20 -10.74
N TYR A 39 -0.33 -12.40 -10.72
CA TYR A 39 -0.65 -11.58 -9.57
C TYR A 39 -2.09 -11.78 -9.06
N TYR A 40 -2.22 -11.85 -7.75
CA TYR A 40 -3.43 -11.50 -7.04
C TYR A 40 -3.59 -9.98 -7.00
N LEU A 41 -4.80 -9.50 -7.29
CA LEU A 41 -5.18 -8.08 -7.16
C LEU A 41 -6.04 -7.88 -5.92
N SER A 42 -5.62 -7.01 -5.01
CA SER A 42 -6.43 -6.62 -3.86
C SER A 42 -7.71 -5.89 -4.31
N TYR A 43 -8.85 -6.22 -3.69
CA TYR A 43 -10.12 -5.47 -3.81
C TYR A 43 -10.48 -5.09 -5.25
N ILE A 44 -10.44 -6.06 -6.17
CA ILE A 44 -10.77 -5.85 -7.59
C ILE A 44 -12.20 -5.32 -7.82
N ASP A 45 -13.09 -5.54 -6.85
CA ASP A 45 -14.46 -5.01 -6.81
C ASP A 45 -14.52 -3.50 -6.52
N GLY A 46 -13.38 -2.88 -6.25
CA GLY A 46 -13.26 -1.44 -6.09
C GLY A 46 -13.59 -0.95 -4.67
N ARG A 47 -13.55 -1.81 -3.64
CA ARG A 47 -13.79 -1.38 -2.25
C ARG A 47 -12.82 -0.32 -1.74
N THR A 48 -11.63 -0.21 -2.33
CA THR A 48 -10.64 0.81 -1.97
C THR A 48 -10.98 2.20 -2.53
N PHE A 49 -12.01 2.32 -3.38
CA PHE A 49 -12.29 3.52 -4.17
C PHE A 49 -13.40 4.33 -3.53
N ASN A 50 -13.07 5.48 -2.94
CA ASN A 50 -14.07 6.43 -2.45
C ASN A 50 -14.50 7.37 -3.59
N SER A 51 -15.30 6.85 -4.51
CA SER A 51 -15.93 7.53 -5.66
C SER A 51 -15.02 7.85 -6.86
N TRP A 52 -13.72 8.11 -6.70
CA TRP A 52 -12.85 8.58 -7.80
C TRP A 52 -11.64 7.70 -8.07
N TYR A 53 -10.83 7.46 -7.04
CA TYR A 53 -9.63 6.62 -7.13
C TYR A 53 -9.38 5.86 -5.81
N GLY A 54 -8.44 4.93 -5.84
CA GLY A 54 -8.02 4.14 -4.69
C GLY A 54 -6.60 3.63 -4.81
N VAL A 55 -6.22 2.80 -3.82
CA VAL A 55 -4.96 2.05 -3.82
C VAL A 55 -5.20 0.60 -4.23
N VAL A 56 -4.20 -0.02 -4.82
CA VAL A 56 -4.21 -1.44 -5.24
C VAL A 56 -2.87 -2.07 -4.91
N LEU A 57 -2.91 -3.28 -4.36
CA LEU A 57 -1.75 -4.13 -4.13
C LEU A 57 -1.80 -5.31 -5.10
N LEU A 58 -0.74 -5.49 -5.87
CA LEU A 58 -0.48 -6.70 -6.65
C LEU A 58 0.48 -7.58 -5.86
N ILE A 59 0.13 -8.84 -5.67
CA ILE A 59 0.94 -9.81 -4.93
C ILE A 59 1.15 -11.02 -5.82
N ASP A 60 2.40 -11.39 -6.05
CA ASP A 60 2.77 -12.55 -6.86
C ASP A 60 2.11 -13.82 -6.32
N ILE A 61 1.48 -14.61 -7.20
CA ILE A 61 0.69 -15.79 -6.83
C ILE A 61 1.51 -16.88 -6.13
N ARG A 62 2.85 -16.82 -6.24
CA ARG A 62 3.75 -17.73 -5.54
C ARG A 62 3.88 -17.42 -4.05
N LEU A 63 3.45 -16.23 -3.61
CA LEU A 63 3.46 -15.84 -2.20
C LEU A 63 2.19 -16.31 -1.49
N HIS A 64 2.35 -16.87 -0.29
CA HIS A 64 1.23 -17.32 0.51
C HIS A 64 0.60 -16.16 1.29
N ILE A 65 -0.51 -15.63 0.77
CA ILE A 65 -1.30 -14.59 1.43
C ILE A 65 -2.15 -15.26 2.51
N SER A 66 -1.84 -15.02 3.78
CA SER A 66 -2.66 -15.53 4.90
C SER A 66 -3.84 -14.61 5.21
N ASN A 67 -3.69 -13.30 4.99
CA ASN A 67 -4.74 -12.32 5.22
C ASN A 67 -4.57 -11.07 4.35
N ILE A 68 -5.67 -10.37 4.07
CA ILE A 68 -5.66 -9.04 3.45
C ILE A 68 -6.78 -8.17 4.03
N ASN A 69 -6.39 -7.03 4.59
CA ASN A 69 -7.28 -6.09 5.26
C ASN A 69 -7.27 -4.72 4.58
N LEU A 70 -8.42 -4.07 4.60
CA LEU A 70 -8.60 -2.69 4.19
C LEU A 70 -8.92 -1.89 5.43
N ILE A 71 -8.02 -1.00 5.81
CA ILE A 71 -8.15 -0.17 6.99
C ILE A 71 -8.47 1.24 6.54
N ASP A 72 -9.63 1.74 7.00
CA ASP A 72 -10.04 3.11 6.75
C ASP A 72 -9.28 4.08 7.65
N PHE A 73 -9.02 5.28 7.13
CA PHE A 73 -8.54 6.40 7.93
C PHE A 73 -9.70 7.35 8.25
N PRO A 74 -10.28 7.31 9.47
CA PRO A 74 -11.51 8.05 9.78
C PRO A 74 -11.39 9.57 9.61
N GLN A 75 -10.17 10.10 9.80
CA GLN A 75 -9.84 11.50 9.64
C GLN A 75 -9.63 11.93 8.19
N SER A 76 -9.64 10.98 7.23
CA SER A 76 -9.34 11.31 5.85
C SER A 76 -10.52 12.01 5.17
N THR A 77 -10.21 13.12 4.50
CA THR A 77 -11.19 13.86 3.69
C THR A 77 -11.11 13.51 2.21
N MET A 78 -10.04 12.83 1.77
CA MET A 78 -9.87 12.36 0.39
C MET A 78 -10.09 10.85 0.24
N GLY A 79 -10.68 10.19 1.24
CA GLY A 79 -10.99 8.76 1.20
C GLY A 79 -9.78 7.84 1.22
N ARG A 80 -8.69 8.27 1.88
CA ARG A 80 -7.44 7.51 2.00
C ARG A 80 -7.63 6.28 2.89
N ARG A 81 -6.92 5.21 2.54
CA ARG A 81 -6.98 3.91 3.23
C ARG A 81 -5.61 3.21 3.18
N LEU A 82 -5.43 2.24 4.07
CA LEU A 82 -4.32 1.29 4.05
C LEU A 82 -4.83 -0.07 3.55
N ILE A 83 -4.15 -0.64 2.56
CA ILE A 83 -4.25 -2.09 2.30
C ILE A 83 -3.10 -2.75 3.05
N LEU A 84 -3.41 -3.71 3.92
CA LEU A 84 -2.44 -4.49 4.66
C LEU A 84 -2.58 -5.97 4.29
N ALA A 85 -1.57 -6.54 3.68
CA ALA A 85 -1.48 -7.97 3.39
C ALA A 85 -0.48 -8.65 4.34
N GLU A 86 -0.82 -9.86 4.77
CA GLU A 86 0.06 -10.72 5.53
C GLU A 86 0.55 -11.85 4.62
N ILE A 87 1.86 -11.94 4.45
CA ILE A 87 2.53 -12.94 3.62
C ILE A 87 3.26 -13.90 4.55
N LYS A 88 2.90 -15.18 4.49
CA LYS A 88 3.58 -16.23 5.23
C LYS A 88 4.83 -16.66 4.46
N LEU A 89 6.01 -16.49 5.07
CA LEU A 89 7.27 -16.94 4.48
C LEU A 89 7.56 -18.41 4.82
N ASP A 90 7.33 -18.78 6.08
CA ASP A 90 7.44 -20.15 6.58
C ASP A 90 6.37 -20.43 7.65
N GLN A 91 6.49 -21.51 8.43
CA GLN A 91 5.48 -21.85 9.45
C GLN A 91 5.30 -20.80 10.55
N ASN A 92 6.36 -20.05 10.89
CA ASN A 92 6.42 -19.14 12.04
C ASN A 92 6.73 -17.68 11.66
N GLU A 93 7.07 -17.40 10.39
CA GLU A 93 7.44 -16.09 9.90
C GLU A 93 6.36 -15.51 8.98
N ILE A 94 5.88 -14.32 9.36
CA ILE A 94 4.93 -13.52 8.58
C ILE A 94 5.58 -12.17 8.30
N VAL A 95 5.54 -11.76 7.03
CA VAL A 95 5.86 -10.40 6.60
C VAL A 95 4.58 -9.65 6.32
N ARG A 96 4.47 -8.46 6.89
CA ARG A 96 3.35 -7.56 6.63
C ARG A 96 3.69 -6.53 5.57
N ILE A 97 2.79 -6.37 4.62
CA ILE A 97 2.98 -5.49 3.48
C ILE A 97 1.82 -4.51 3.43
N GLY A 98 2.12 -3.23 3.62
CA GLY A 98 1.16 -2.14 3.53
C GLY A 98 1.36 -1.32 2.28
N THR A 99 0.27 -0.95 1.59
CA THR A 99 0.30 0.16 0.63
C THR A 99 -0.67 1.26 1.03
N VAL A 100 -0.20 2.51 0.92
CA VAL A 100 -0.98 3.71 1.25
C VAL A 100 -0.90 4.76 0.14
N HIS A 101 -1.85 5.68 0.20
CA HIS A 101 -1.74 6.99 -0.43
C HIS A 101 -2.18 8.01 0.63
N LEU A 102 -1.26 8.55 1.42
CA LEU A 102 -1.57 9.42 2.57
C LEU A 102 -2.09 10.79 2.12
N GLU A 103 -2.73 11.53 3.01
CA GLU A 103 -3.40 12.81 2.73
C GLU A 103 -2.49 13.78 1.94
N SER A 104 -2.97 14.25 0.78
CA SER A 104 -2.21 15.18 -0.07
C SER A 104 -2.32 16.63 0.43
N LEU A 105 -1.60 17.53 -0.24
CA LEU A 105 -1.63 18.98 0.03
C LEU A 105 -1.14 19.30 1.46
N ASP A 106 -1.61 20.40 2.03
CA ASP A 106 -1.19 20.93 3.32
C ASP A 106 -1.93 20.28 4.50
N ASN A 107 -1.91 18.94 4.55
CA ASN A 107 -2.63 18.12 5.54
C ASN A 107 -1.69 17.27 6.42
N LYS A 108 -0.65 17.92 6.98
CA LYS A 108 0.38 17.27 7.82
C LYS A 108 -0.20 16.51 9.01
N GLU A 109 -1.18 17.08 9.70
CA GLU A 109 -1.79 16.46 10.87
C GLU A 109 -2.55 15.17 10.50
N GLN A 110 -3.28 15.19 9.39
CA GLN A 110 -4.00 14.02 8.89
C GLN A 110 -3.02 12.91 8.51
N ARG A 111 -1.94 13.23 7.76
CA ARG A 111 -0.88 12.27 7.43
C ARG A 111 -0.25 11.65 8.67
N SER A 112 0.06 12.48 9.67
CA SER A 112 0.63 12.01 10.94
C SER A 112 -0.29 11.02 11.66
N CYS A 113 -1.59 11.34 11.75
CA CYS A 113 -2.59 10.43 12.31
C CYS A 113 -2.77 9.15 11.48
N GLN A 114 -2.64 9.23 10.14
CA GLN A 114 -2.74 8.06 9.27
C GLN A 114 -1.56 7.10 9.51
N LEU A 115 -0.36 7.64 9.70
CA LEU A 115 0.82 6.87 10.06
C LEU A 115 0.70 6.23 11.45
N ASP A 116 0.09 6.90 12.42
CA ASP A 116 -0.20 6.30 13.73
C ASP A 116 -1.15 5.11 13.61
N ILE A 117 -2.16 5.20 12.74
CA ILE A 117 -3.04 4.06 12.45
C ILE A 117 -2.24 2.94 11.82
N CYS A 118 -1.43 3.23 10.78
CA CYS A 118 -0.56 2.22 10.18
C CYS A 118 0.30 1.53 11.25
N GLN A 119 0.97 2.30 12.12
CA GLN A 119 1.82 1.76 13.18
C GLN A 119 1.08 0.77 14.08
N LYS A 120 -0.12 1.13 14.52
CA LYS A 120 -0.95 0.27 15.36
C LYS A 120 -1.23 -1.05 14.65
N GLU A 121 -1.64 -0.99 13.39
CA GLU A 121 -1.93 -2.18 12.57
C GLU A 121 -0.71 -3.10 12.41
N PHE A 122 0.50 -2.53 12.22
CA PHE A 122 1.72 -3.33 12.09
C PHE A 122 2.23 -3.92 13.42
N ASN A 123 2.04 -3.21 14.53
CA ASN A 123 2.53 -3.62 15.85
C ASN A 123 1.74 -4.77 16.51
N HIS A 124 0.66 -5.24 15.89
CA HIS A 124 -0.17 -6.30 16.48
C HIS A 124 0.51 -7.68 16.58
N SER A 125 1.69 -7.88 15.96
CA SER A 125 2.53 -9.04 16.28
C SER A 125 3.98 -8.83 15.85
N SER A 126 4.86 -9.68 16.37
CA SER A 126 6.26 -9.78 15.96
C SER A 126 6.37 -10.22 14.49
N GLY A 127 7.21 -9.52 13.73
CA GLY A 127 7.53 -9.86 12.34
C GLY A 127 8.10 -8.68 11.58
N SER A 128 8.59 -8.94 10.37
CA SER A 128 9.09 -7.89 9.47
C SER A 128 7.93 -7.19 8.78
N TYR A 129 8.08 -5.89 8.54
CA TYR A 129 7.04 -5.09 7.92
C TYR A 129 7.60 -4.15 6.86
N ILE A 130 6.83 -4.00 5.79
CA ILE A 130 7.10 -3.08 4.69
C ILE A 130 5.85 -2.22 4.52
N LEU A 131 5.99 -0.92 4.74
CA LEU A 131 4.98 0.06 4.36
C LEU A 131 5.52 0.84 3.16
N MET A 132 4.74 0.87 2.08
CA MET A 132 5.11 1.55 0.84
C MET A 132 3.95 2.37 0.28
N GLY A 133 4.25 3.18 -0.72
CA GLY A 133 3.27 3.96 -1.47
C GLY A 133 3.60 5.44 -1.49
N ASP A 134 2.58 6.26 -1.72
CA ASP A 134 2.74 7.72 -1.76
C ASP A 134 2.38 8.30 -0.40
N PHE A 135 3.40 8.78 0.32
CA PHE A 135 3.25 9.37 1.64
C PHE A 135 2.89 10.86 1.59
N ASN A 136 2.90 11.49 0.40
CA ASN A 136 2.69 12.93 0.22
C ASN A 136 3.59 13.82 1.11
N PHE A 137 4.77 13.31 1.40
CA PHE A 137 5.84 13.92 2.18
C PHE A 137 6.58 14.98 1.36
N ARG A 138 6.76 16.17 1.90
CA ARG A 138 7.47 17.27 1.23
C ARG A 138 8.96 17.26 1.61
N GLY A 139 9.82 17.08 0.61
CA GLY A 139 11.27 16.91 0.76
C GLY A 139 11.99 17.98 1.59
N ASP A 140 11.46 19.20 1.61
CA ASP A 140 11.99 20.39 2.26
C ASP A 140 11.28 20.74 3.58
N ASP A 141 10.28 19.95 3.99
CA ASP A 141 9.47 20.22 5.16
C ASP A 141 10.07 19.53 6.40
N GLN A 142 10.06 20.23 7.54
CA GLN A 142 10.39 19.66 8.86
C GLN A 142 9.56 18.40 9.13
N GLU A 143 8.37 18.29 8.53
CA GLU A 143 7.59 17.06 8.51
C GLU A 143 8.38 15.82 8.10
N ASN A 144 9.20 15.86 7.05
CA ASN A 144 9.95 14.69 6.61
C ASN A 144 10.95 14.25 7.66
N ILE A 145 11.61 15.20 8.32
CA ILE A 145 12.55 14.92 9.40
C ILE A 145 11.80 14.38 10.62
N ASP A 146 10.68 15.02 11.01
CA ASP A 146 9.85 14.60 12.14
C ASP A 146 9.32 13.18 11.94
N GLN A 147 8.79 12.89 10.75
CA GLN A 147 8.26 11.58 10.39
C GLN A 147 9.38 10.56 10.22
N PHE A 148 10.51 10.90 9.60
CA PHE A 148 11.66 9.99 9.51
C PHE A 148 12.18 9.61 10.91
N ASN A 149 12.37 10.59 11.80
CA ASN A 149 12.80 10.34 13.18
C ASN A 149 11.76 9.51 13.96
N ARG A 150 10.47 9.71 13.70
CA ARG A 150 9.39 8.90 14.27
C ARG A 150 9.43 7.47 13.73
N LEU A 151 9.69 7.32 12.43
CA LEU A 151 9.81 6.06 11.70
C LEU A 151 11.16 5.36 11.95
N GLN A 152 12.17 5.99 12.55
CA GLN A 152 13.37 5.27 13.00
C GLN A 152 13.04 4.20 14.05
N LYS A 153 11.89 4.30 14.72
CA LYS A 153 11.36 3.21 15.57
C LYS A 153 10.83 2.00 14.79
N TRP A 154 10.73 2.11 13.47
CA TRP A 154 10.27 1.07 12.53
C TRP A 154 11.43 0.39 11.80
N ILE A 155 12.62 1.00 11.79
CA ILE A 155 13.79 0.47 11.09
C ILE A 155 14.77 0.00 12.16
N ASP A 156 14.76 -1.29 12.49
CA ASP A 156 15.98 -1.92 12.99
C ASP A 156 16.98 -1.88 11.84
N VAL A 157 17.95 -0.97 11.91
CA VAL A 157 19.14 -0.98 11.05
C VAL A 157 20.21 -1.84 11.72
#